data_AF-A0A7S4I693-F1
#
_entry.id   AF-A0A7S4I693-F1
#
_cell.length_a   1.000
_cell.length_b   1.000
_cell.length_c   1.000
_cell.angle_alpha   90.00
_cell.angle_beta   90.00
_cell.angle_gamma   90.00
#
_symmetry.space_group_name_H-M   'P 1'
#
loop_
_entity.id
_entity.type
_entity.pdbx_description
1 polymer ?
#
loop_
_entity_poly.entity_id
_entity_poly.type
_entity_poly.pdbx_seq_one_letter_code
_entity_poly.pdbx_strand_id
1 'polypeptide(L)'
;GYRTLMAGKWHVGGEYPPHSPEYWRERAGDETHPTPTQRGFDEYYGTLGGGGSYYDPPTLMRNGDVIEEPTPDDYYHTDAINDEACRMIREASASSSRRRRRRTDADGGDSNGDGPREENVNGDDKDENENEDDDDDDDNDDKPFFLYVAHTAPHWPLHAPPDVVAKYRGEYSEGWDALRLGRYDRLRQLGLIDESWECSPRDDRSIPWEDCPHKDWEDARMACYAAQIDIMDRGIGRILDVLRDAGEFDDTLIMFLSDNGGCAELLREDGEEGSWTENYGALPCSDGTITEVGNTPGVMPGGKETFMSYDLPWANASNAPFRLFKSWVHEGGIATPFVAHWPNGINISRDDERSDDGGVDFRGGARQAGGGRIHHSPWIVMDIVATIYDVCGVEYPSRLGDRELAPLEGESFASVFGGPGGGPGDDDDGDGDGRAIDGEDDVDN
;
A
#
# COMPACT_ATOMS: atom_id res chain seq x y z
N GLY A 1 6.88 2.53 22.01
CA GLY A 1 7.20 2.74 20.58
C GLY A 1 6.58 1.61 19.77
N TYR A 2 6.57 1.74 18.45
CA TYR A 2 6.14 0.69 17.53
C TYR A 2 7.35 -0.08 16.98
N ARG A 3 7.18 -1.35 16.63
CA ARG A 3 8.06 -2.02 15.66
C ARG A 3 7.72 -1.50 14.28
N THR A 4 8.68 -1.00 13.52
CA THR A 4 8.43 -0.41 12.20
C THR A 4 8.94 -1.32 11.10
N LEU A 5 8.03 -1.77 10.23
CA LEU A 5 8.27 -2.84 9.27
C LEU A 5 7.88 -2.35 7.88
N MET A 6 8.65 -2.71 6.85
CA MET A 6 8.33 -2.37 5.47
C MET A 6 8.61 -3.52 4.50
N ALA A 7 7.61 -3.86 3.70
CA ALA A 7 7.74 -4.79 2.59
C ALA A 7 7.33 -4.10 1.27
N GLY A 8 8.25 -4.01 0.30
CA GLY A 8 7.97 -3.51 -1.04
C GLY A 8 8.82 -2.32 -1.48
N LYS A 9 8.26 -1.49 -2.37
CA LYS A 9 8.98 -0.42 -3.08
C LYS A 9 9.33 0.76 -2.15
N TRP A 10 10.61 1.12 -2.09
CA TRP A 10 11.09 2.30 -1.37
C TRP A 10 11.02 3.59 -2.20
N HIS A 11 11.78 3.69 -3.29
CA HIS A 11 11.81 4.81 -4.25
C HIS A 11 11.80 6.24 -3.67
N VAL A 12 12.41 6.45 -2.50
CA VAL A 12 12.63 7.80 -1.91
C VAL A 12 14.09 8.01 -1.47
N GLY A 13 14.98 7.09 -1.84
CA GLY A 13 16.42 7.13 -1.54
C GLY A 13 17.27 7.50 -2.75
N GLY A 14 16.84 8.42 -3.60
CA GLY A 14 17.59 8.80 -4.81
C GLY A 14 17.37 7.87 -6.01
N GLU A 15 18.21 8.02 -7.03
CA GLU A 15 18.07 7.31 -8.31
C GLU A 15 18.81 5.97 -8.30
N TYR A 16 18.13 4.94 -8.76
CA TYR A 16 18.64 3.58 -8.82
C TYR A 16 18.52 3.03 -10.25
N PRO A 17 19.47 3.36 -11.15
CA PRO A 17 19.41 2.93 -12.55
C PRO A 17 19.53 1.40 -12.64
N PRO A 18 18.54 0.70 -13.23
CA PRO A 18 18.51 -0.76 -13.28
C PRO A 18 19.73 -1.39 -13.98
N HIS A 19 20.26 -0.73 -15.00
CA HIS A 19 21.41 -1.18 -15.79
C HIS A 19 22.78 -0.92 -15.13
N SER A 20 22.81 -0.36 -13.93
CA SER A 20 24.05 -0.02 -13.21
C SER A 20 24.11 -0.71 -11.84
N PRO A 21 24.16 -2.05 -11.77
CA PRO A 21 24.21 -2.80 -10.51
C PRO A 21 25.32 -2.36 -9.56
N GLU A 22 26.51 -2.07 -10.07
CA GLU A 22 27.63 -1.60 -9.27
C GLU A 22 27.35 -0.23 -8.66
N TYR A 23 26.74 0.69 -9.41
CA TYR A 23 26.44 2.04 -8.95
C TYR A 23 25.56 2.01 -7.70
N TRP A 24 24.44 1.31 -7.76
CA TRP A 24 23.54 1.33 -6.61
C TRP A 24 24.02 0.47 -5.44
N ARG A 25 24.83 -0.57 -5.68
CA ARG A 25 25.48 -1.33 -4.60
C ARG A 25 26.44 -0.47 -3.78
N GLU A 26 27.22 0.39 -4.44
CA GLU A 26 28.15 1.29 -3.76
C GLU A 26 27.46 2.44 -3.04
N ARG A 27 26.27 2.83 -3.51
CA ARG A 27 25.55 4.01 -3.05
C ARG A 27 24.54 3.72 -1.95
N ALA A 28 23.91 2.54 -1.97
CA ALA A 28 22.88 2.19 -1.01
C ALA A 28 23.36 2.40 0.44
N GLY A 29 22.65 3.25 1.17
CA GLY A 29 22.99 3.62 2.54
C GLY A 29 23.88 4.86 2.69
N ASP A 30 24.32 5.48 1.59
CA ASP A 30 25.01 6.77 1.64
C ASP A 30 24.04 7.94 1.91
N GLU A 31 24.59 9.13 2.20
CA GLU A 31 23.80 10.32 2.56
C GLU A 31 22.77 10.71 1.48
N THR A 32 23.09 10.43 0.20
CA THR A 32 22.23 10.71 -0.95
C THR A 32 21.28 9.56 -1.30
N HIS A 33 21.54 8.36 -0.77
CA HIS A 33 20.80 7.14 -1.04
C HIS A 33 20.38 6.38 0.22
N PRO A 34 19.64 7.05 1.13
CA PRO A 34 19.26 6.45 2.39
C PRO A 34 18.37 5.23 2.20
N THR A 35 18.63 4.18 2.97
CA THR A 35 17.78 2.98 3.01
C THR A 35 16.57 3.18 3.93
N PRO A 36 15.53 2.34 3.81
CA PRO A 36 14.42 2.33 4.77
C PRO A 36 14.88 2.18 6.23
N THR A 37 15.89 1.35 6.49
CA THR A 37 16.40 1.12 7.85
C THR A 37 17.09 2.35 8.45
N GLN A 38 17.63 3.23 7.61
CA GLN A 38 18.15 4.53 8.04
C GLN A 38 17.07 5.60 8.16
N ARG A 39 15.84 5.31 7.71
CA ARG A 39 14.69 6.22 7.74
C ARG A 39 13.59 5.75 8.69
N GLY A 40 13.96 4.93 9.68
CA GLY A 40 13.12 4.63 10.83
C GLY A 40 12.36 3.31 10.75
N PHE A 41 12.66 2.45 9.77
CA PHE A 41 12.19 1.06 9.75
C PHE A 41 13.18 0.15 10.49
N ASP A 42 12.69 -0.66 11.41
CA ASP A 42 13.49 -1.71 12.06
C ASP A 42 13.83 -2.84 11.07
N GLU A 43 12.90 -3.13 10.15
CA GLU A 43 13.05 -4.21 9.17
C GLU A 43 12.54 -3.81 7.78
N TYR A 44 13.23 -4.27 6.75
CA TYR A 44 12.91 -3.98 5.36
C TYR A 44 13.20 -5.15 4.42
N TYR A 45 12.29 -5.35 3.46
CA TYR A 45 12.51 -6.16 2.26
C TYR A 45 11.85 -5.49 1.06
N GLY A 46 12.55 -5.40 -0.06
CA GLY A 46 11.96 -4.92 -1.30
C GLY A 46 12.96 -4.23 -2.22
N THR A 47 12.46 -3.39 -3.12
CA THR A 47 13.26 -2.72 -4.14
C THR A 47 13.50 -1.26 -3.82
N LEU A 48 14.72 -0.78 -4.08
CA LEU A 48 15.07 0.63 -3.89
C LEU A 48 14.60 1.51 -5.07
N GLY A 49 14.64 0.96 -6.29
CA GLY A 49 14.22 1.63 -7.51
C GLY A 49 12.69 1.74 -7.67
N GLY A 50 12.27 2.56 -8.65
CA GLY A 50 10.86 2.92 -8.85
C GLY A 50 10.02 1.90 -9.61
N GLY A 51 10.68 0.99 -10.32
CA GLY A 51 10.04 -0.05 -11.12
C GLY A 51 11.07 -1.06 -11.63
N GLY A 52 10.61 -2.21 -12.09
CA GLY A 52 11.46 -3.29 -12.57
C GLY A 52 10.69 -4.59 -12.76
N SER A 53 11.38 -5.66 -13.20
CA SER A 53 10.76 -6.95 -13.45
C SER A 53 10.16 -7.55 -12.18
N TYR A 54 8.96 -8.14 -12.30
CA TYR A 54 8.33 -8.90 -11.22
C TYR A 54 8.95 -10.29 -11.03
N TYR A 55 9.72 -10.78 -12.00
CA TYR A 55 10.42 -12.07 -11.90
C TYR A 55 11.88 -11.88 -11.49
N ASP A 56 12.49 -10.78 -11.93
CA ASP A 56 13.90 -10.44 -11.75
C ASP A 56 14.05 -8.98 -11.26
N PRO A 57 13.55 -8.63 -10.06
CA PRO A 57 13.51 -7.25 -9.61
C PRO A 57 14.93 -6.69 -9.42
N PRO A 58 15.28 -5.57 -10.08
CA PRO A 58 16.54 -4.88 -9.81
C PRO A 58 16.50 -4.27 -8.41
N THR A 59 17.66 -4.03 -7.81
CA THR A 59 17.80 -3.28 -6.54
C THR A 59 17.13 -3.94 -5.33
N LEU A 60 16.91 -5.26 -5.38
CA LEU A 60 16.33 -6.01 -4.29
C LEU A 60 17.26 -5.97 -3.06
N MET A 61 16.69 -5.72 -1.88
CA MET A 61 17.42 -5.52 -0.63
C MET A 61 16.67 -6.13 0.55
N ARG A 62 17.43 -6.53 1.56
CA ARG A 62 16.95 -6.90 2.90
C ARG A 62 17.76 -6.18 3.96
N ASN A 63 17.12 -5.40 4.83
CA ASN A 63 17.74 -4.73 5.99
C ASN A 63 19.01 -3.89 5.73
N GLY A 64 19.18 -3.37 4.51
CA GLY A 64 20.39 -2.62 4.11
C GLY A 64 21.39 -3.44 3.29
N ASP A 65 21.21 -4.75 3.21
CA ASP A 65 22.00 -5.64 2.38
C ASP A 65 21.33 -5.86 1.02
N VAL A 66 22.05 -5.54 -0.05
CA VAL A 66 21.62 -5.86 -1.41
C VAL A 66 21.60 -7.37 -1.62
N ILE A 67 20.51 -7.88 -2.19
CA ILE A 67 20.39 -9.29 -2.58
C ILE A 67 20.94 -9.43 -4.00
N GLU A 68 22.03 -10.20 -4.14
CA GLU A 68 22.74 -10.38 -5.42
C GLU A 68 22.42 -11.70 -6.13
N GLU A 69 21.87 -12.68 -5.41
CA GLU A 69 21.57 -13.98 -6.00
C GLU A 69 20.42 -13.87 -7.00
N PRO A 70 20.51 -14.57 -8.15
CA PRO A 70 19.35 -14.71 -9.04
C PRO A 70 18.15 -15.17 -8.25
N THR A 71 17.00 -14.58 -8.53
CA THR A 71 15.75 -15.03 -7.97
C THR A 71 15.47 -16.48 -8.39
N PRO A 72 14.88 -17.31 -7.51
CA PRO A 72 14.42 -18.64 -7.89
C PRO A 72 13.50 -18.60 -9.12
N ASP A 73 13.45 -19.70 -9.89
CA ASP A 73 12.60 -19.80 -11.10
C ASP A 73 11.11 -19.56 -10.82
N ASP A 74 10.64 -19.84 -9.59
CA ASP A 74 9.27 -19.64 -9.13
C ASP A 74 9.05 -18.30 -8.40
N TYR A 75 10.06 -17.42 -8.40
CA TYR A 75 9.95 -16.12 -7.78
C TYR A 75 8.96 -15.21 -8.51
N TYR A 76 8.10 -14.56 -7.72
CA TYR A 76 7.27 -13.47 -8.19
C TYR A 76 7.22 -12.37 -7.13
N HIS A 77 7.63 -11.16 -7.48
CA HIS A 77 7.94 -10.09 -6.53
C HIS A 77 6.72 -9.70 -5.68
N THR A 78 5.53 -9.66 -6.27
CA THR A 78 4.30 -9.37 -5.50
C THR A 78 4.06 -10.45 -4.45
N ASP A 79 4.24 -11.74 -4.76
CA ASP A 79 4.10 -12.80 -3.77
C ASP A 79 5.19 -12.70 -2.70
N ALA A 80 6.44 -12.41 -3.07
CA ALA A 80 7.53 -12.22 -2.11
C ALA A 80 7.26 -11.05 -1.13
N ILE A 81 6.72 -9.92 -1.60
CA ILE A 81 6.30 -8.80 -0.72
C ILE A 81 5.24 -9.28 0.29
N ASN A 82 4.23 -10.02 -0.18
CA ASN A 82 3.15 -10.51 0.68
C ASN A 82 3.63 -11.55 1.70
N ASP A 83 4.50 -12.47 1.26
CA ASP A 83 5.05 -13.51 2.11
C ASP A 83 5.95 -12.93 3.20
N GLU A 84 6.71 -11.90 2.85
CA GLU A 84 7.52 -11.15 3.81
C GLU A 84 6.66 -10.36 4.80
N ALA A 85 5.63 -9.65 4.34
CA ALA A 85 4.67 -8.98 5.22
C ALA A 85 4.03 -9.97 6.21
N CYS A 86 3.66 -11.16 5.72
CA CYS A 86 3.16 -12.24 6.58
C CYS A 86 4.21 -12.72 7.60
N ARG A 87 5.49 -12.83 7.22
CA ARG A 87 6.58 -13.20 8.14
C ARG A 87 6.75 -12.13 9.23
N MET A 88 6.86 -10.87 8.82
CA MET A 88 6.97 -9.69 9.69
C MET A 88 5.86 -9.65 10.75
N ILE A 89 4.60 -9.87 10.36
CA ILE A 89 3.46 -9.92 11.29
C ILE A 89 3.61 -11.08 12.28
N ARG A 90 3.89 -12.30 11.81
CA ARG A 90 4.03 -13.46 12.70
C ARG A 90 5.12 -13.26 13.75
N GLU A 91 6.24 -12.65 13.37
CA GLU A 91 7.34 -12.39 14.28
C GLU A 91 7.03 -11.26 15.26
N ALA A 92 6.38 -10.19 14.79
CA ALA A 92 5.89 -9.12 15.66
C ALA A 92 4.91 -9.65 16.72
N SER A 93 3.92 -10.46 16.33
CA SER A 93 2.90 -11.00 17.24
C SER A 93 3.39 -12.16 18.12
N ALA A 94 4.35 -12.96 17.67
CA ALA A 94 4.92 -14.05 18.46
C ALA A 94 5.64 -13.54 19.72
N SER A 95 6.35 -12.42 19.61
CA SER A 95 6.95 -11.73 20.75
C SER A 95 5.90 -11.33 21.79
N SER A 96 4.80 -10.68 21.36
CA SER A 96 3.73 -10.21 22.26
C SER A 96 2.97 -11.36 22.96
N SER A 97 2.76 -12.48 22.26
CA SER A 97 1.98 -13.62 22.79
C SER A 97 2.73 -14.46 23.84
N ARG A 98 4.06 -14.62 23.74
CA ARG A 98 4.87 -15.39 24.70
C ARG A 98 4.83 -14.79 26.12
N ARG A 99 4.70 -13.48 26.24
CA ARG A 99 4.63 -12.79 27.54
C ARG A 99 3.20 -12.69 28.10
N ARG A 100 2.15 -12.56 27.28
CA ARG A 100 0.74 -12.67 27.75
C ARG A 100 0.53 -13.98 28.54
N ARG A 101 1.11 -15.09 28.06
CA ARG A 101 1.12 -16.37 28.77
C ARG A 101 1.93 -16.34 30.08
N ARG A 102 3.15 -15.76 30.07
CA ARG A 102 3.96 -15.60 31.30
C ARG A 102 3.27 -14.72 32.36
N ARG A 103 2.53 -13.67 31.97
CA ARG A 103 1.75 -12.82 32.89
C ARG A 103 0.56 -13.57 33.50
N THR A 104 -0.19 -14.33 32.69
CA THR A 104 -1.30 -15.15 33.20
C THR A 104 -0.82 -16.26 34.15
N ASP A 105 0.38 -16.79 33.91
CA ASP A 105 0.99 -17.81 34.77
C ASP A 105 1.55 -17.20 36.07
N ALA A 106 2.03 -15.95 36.05
CA ALA A 106 2.49 -15.22 37.22
C ALA A 106 1.35 -14.74 38.14
N ASP A 107 0.22 -14.30 37.56
CA ASP A 107 -0.97 -13.87 38.31
C ASP A 107 -1.86 -15.06 38.76
N GLY A 108 -1.63 -16.27 38.22
CA GLY A 108 -2.32 -17.51 38.62
C GLY A 108 -1.72 -18.22 39.84
N GLY A 109 -0.64 -17.68 40.42
CA GLY A 109 0.15 -18.29 41.48
C GLY A 109 -0.25 -17.91 42.91
N ASP A 110 -1.53 -17.98 43.28
CA ASP A 110 -1.89 -18.06 44.71
C ASP A 110 -3.18 -18.87 44.93
N SER A 111 -3.02 -20.16 45.20
CA SER A 111 -3.74 -20.83 46.30
C SER A 111 -3.44 -22.33 46.37
N ASN A 112 -3.10 -22.74 47.59
CA ASN A 112 -3.11 -24.08 48.18
C ASN A 112 -1.81 -24.91 48.16
N GLY A 113 -1.24 -25.08 49.35
CA GLY A 113 -1.01 -26.44 49.85
C GLY A 113 0.30 -26.66 50.60
N ASP A 114 0.23 -26.58 51.93
CA ASP A 114 1.19 -27.16 52.89
C ASP A 114 1.64 -28.59 52.53
N GLY A 115 2.95 -28.87 52.64
CA GLY A 115 3.51 -30.23 52.63
C GLY A 115 5.04 -30.25 52.78
N PRO A 116 5.63 -31.19 53.53
CA PRO A 116 6.84 -30.93 54.34
C PRO A 116 8.17 -31.06 53.59
N ARG A 117 9.16 -30.36 54.15
CA ARG A 117 10.60 -30.46 53.83
C ARG A 117 11.12 -31.88 54.08
N GLU A 118 11.70 -32.48 53.05
CA GLU A 118 12.67 -33.57 53.20
C GLU A 118 14.04 -33.11 52.71
N GLU A 119 15.03 -33.31 53.57
CA GLU A 119 16.45 -33.20 53.28
C GLU A 119 16.86 -34.27 52.27
N ASN A 120 17.66 -33.90 51.27
CA ASN A 120 18.62 -34.83 50.71
C ASN A 120 19.90 -34.10 50.31
N VAL A 121 20.99 -34.63 50.86
CA VAL A 121 22.38 -34.27 50.62
C VAL A 121 22.92 -35.15 49.50
N ASN A 122 23.58 -34.54 48.52
CA ASN A 122 24.82 -34.98 47.85
C ASN A 122 24.88 -34.49 46.40
N GLY A 123 26.07 -34.03 45.99
CA GLY A 123 26.45 -33.98 44.59
C GLY A 123 27.15 -32.68 44.23
N ASP A 124 28.48 -32.69 44.36
CA ASP A 124 29.38 -31.75 43.69
C ASP A 124 29.02 -31.64 42.21
N ASP A 125 28.97 -30.41 41.69
CA ASP A 125 29.69 -30.02 40.48
C ASP A 125 29.75 -28.50 40.41
N LYS A 126 30.99 -28.00 40.49
CA LYS A 126 31.35 -26.62 40.21
C LYS A 126 31.54 -26.52 38.71
N ASP A 127 30.57 -25.93 38.02
CA ASP A 127 30.83 -25.29 36.74
C ASP A 127 30.47 -23.81 36.87
N GLU A 128 31.53 -23.01 36.92
CA GLU A 128 31.50 -21.56 36.75
C GLU A 128 31.11 -21.30 35.28
N ASN A 129 29.83 -21.09 35.02
CA ASN A 129 29.38 -20.36 33.84
C ASN A 129 28.97 -18.97 34.31
N GLU A 130 29.87 -18.02 34.09
CA GLU A 130 29.54 -16.60 34.01
C GLU A 130 28.52 -16.45 32.88
N ASN A 131 27.23 -16.48 33.24
CA ASN A 131 26.22 -15.83 32.42
C ASN A 131 26.51 -14.33 32.54
N GLU A 132 27.19 -13.79 31.54
CA GLU A 132 27.03 -12.38 31.21
C GLU A 132 25.54 -12.21 30.92
N ASP A 133 24.85 -11.53 31.84
CA ASP A 133 23.48 -11.06 31.65
C ASP A 133 23.49 -10.10 30.46
N ASP A 134 23.26 -10.63 29.26
CA ASP A 134 22.84 -9.88 28.07
C ASP A 134 21.42 -9.32 28.33
N ASP A 135 21.34 -8.28 29.16
CA ASP A 135 20.12 -7.56 29.55
C ASP A 135 19.65 -6.54 28.48
N ASP A 136 20.18 -6.58 27.25
CA ASP A 136 19.92 -5.56 26.22
C ASP A 136 18.87 -5.96 25.13
N ASP A 137 18.30 -7.18 25.14
CA ASP A 137 17.35 -7.63 24.11
C ASP A 137 15.85 -7.61 24.51
N ASP A 138 15.50 -7.23 25.75
CA ASP A 138 14.13 -7.35 26.29
C ASP A 138 13.20 -6.16 25.91
N ASP A 139 13.71 -5.15 25.22
CA ASP A 139 13.02 -3.87 24.98
C ASP A 139 12.02 -3.90 23.80
N ASN A 140 11.99 -4.99 23.02
CA ASN A 140 11.15 -5.06 21.82
C ASN A 140 9.88 -5.92 21.96
N ASP A 141 9.72 -6.68 23.03
CA ASP A 141 8.78 -7.82 23.08
C ASP A 141 7.29 -7.48 23.36
N ASP A 142 6.95 -6.22 23.65
CA ASP A 142 5.56 -5.75 23.92
C ASP A 142 5.10 -4.59 23.02
N LYS A 143 5.83 -4.29 21.94
CA LYS A 143 5.50 -3.14 21.06
C LYS A 143 4.44 -3.51 20.01
N PRO A 144 3.41 -2.67 19.77
CA PRO A 144 2.58 -2.78 18.56
C PRO A 144 3.46 -2.59 17.30
N PHE A 145 2.96 -2.97 16.13
CA PHE A 145 3.72 -2.81 14.88
C PHE A 145 3.05 -1.83 13.91
N PHE A 146 3.88 -1.09 13.18
CA PHE A 146 3.52 -0.35 11.99
C PHE A 146 4.11 -1.11 10.81
N LEU A 147 3.27 -1.57 9.88
CA LEU A 147 3.70 -2.29 8.70
C LEU A 147 3.28 -1.53 7.44
N TYR A 148 4.27 -1.10 6.65
CA TYR A 148 4.05 -0.49 5.35
C TYR A 148 4.27 -1.52 4.23
N VAL A 149 3.18 -1.96 3.60
CA VAL A 149 3.23 -2.87 2.44
C VAL A 149 3.07 -2.05 1.17
N ALA A 150 4.17 -1.78 0.50
CA ALA A 150 4.23 -0.95 -0.71
C ALA A 150 4.38 -1.83 -1.96
N HIS A 151 3.29 -2.45 -2.41
CA HIS A 151 3.32 -3.27 -3.62
C HIS A 151 3.85 -2.48 -4.83
N THR A 152 4.60 -3.16 -5.69
CA THR A 152 4.92 -2.65 -7.03
C THR A 152 3.75 -2.83 -8.00
N ALA A 153 2.93 -3.88 -7.77
CA ALA A 153 1.74 -4.16 -8.56
C ALA A 153 0.73 -3.01 -8.49
N PRO A 154 0.01 -2.69 -9.58
CA PRO A 154 0.09 -3.26 -10.94
C PRO A 154 0.90 -2.34 -11.89
N HIS A 155 2.00 -1.76 -11.44
CA HIS A 155 2.86 -0.93 -12.29
C HIS A 155 3.46 -1.77 -13.43
N TRP A 156 3.85 -1.12 -14.53
CA TRP A 156 4.62 -1.80 -15.58
C TRP A 156 5.97 -2.31 -15.04
N PRO A 157 6.54 -3.38 -15.65
CA PRO A 157 6.06 -4.10 -16.82
C PRO A 157 4.84 -4.98 -16.53
N LEU A 158 4.03 -5.24 -17.57
CA LEU A 158 2.91 -6.19 -17.51
C LEU A 158 3.44 -7.64 -17.40
N HIS A 159 3.71 -8.07 -16.17
CA HIS A 159 4.18 -9.40 -15.83
C HIS A 159 3.15 -10.12 -14.96
N ALA A 160 2.77 -11.33 -15.33
CA ALA A 160 1.97 -12.20 -14.47
C ALA A 160 2.09 -13.66 -14.93
N PRO A 161 2.03 -14.65 -14.02
CA PRO A 161 2.07 -16.06 -14.38
C PRO A 161 0.99 -16.43 -15.41
N PRO A 162 1.32 -17.21 -16.46
CA PRO A 162 0.41 -17.48 -17.58
C PRO A 162 -0.93 -18.10 -17.17
N ASP A 163 -0.95 -18.92 -16.12
CA ASP A 163 -2.17 -19.55 -15.59
C ASP A 163 -3.12 -18.54 -14.94
N VAL A 164 -2.58 -17.47 -14.35
CA VAL A 164 -3.39 -16.37 -13.79
C VAL A 164 -3.90 -15.48 -14.91
N VAL A 165 -3.05 -15.13 -15.89
CA VAL A 165 -3.47 -14.35 -17.08
C VAL A 165 -4.60 -15.05 -17.82
N ALA A 166 -4.52 -16.37 -17.97
CA ALA A 166 -5.52 -17.17 -18.66
C ALA A 166 -6.94 -17.05 -18.08
N LYS A 167 -7.09 -16.72 -16.79
CA LYS A 167 -8.41 -16.49 -16.16
C LYS A 167 -9.15 -15.27 -16.73
N TYR A 168 -8.40 -14.30 -17.24
CA TYR A 168 -8.91 -12.99 -17.67
C TYR A 168 -8.91 -12.81 -19.19
N ARG A 169 -8.34 -13.75 -19.95
CA ARG A 169 -8.33 -13.69 -21.41
C ARG A 169 -9.75 -13.77 -21.96
N GLY A 170 -10.09 -12.83 -22.84
CA GLY A 170 -11.40 -12.68 -23.47
C GLY A 170 -12.35 -11.74 -22.73
N GLU A 171 -12.12 -11.45 -21.44
CA GLU A 171 -12.97 -10.58 -20.62
C GLU A 171 -12.92 -9.11 -21.07
N TYR A 172 -11.89 -8.72 -21.83
CA TYR A 172 -11.66 -7.35 -22.29
C TYR A 172 -11.86 -7.20 -23.81
N SER A 173 -12.46 -8.19 -24.46
CA SER A 173 -12.73 -8.21 -25.91
C SER A 173 -13.73 -7.14 -26.38
N GLU A 174 -14.54 -6.59 -25.48
CA GLU A 174 -15.42 -5.45 -25.76
C GLU A 174 -14.68 -4.10 -25.75
N GLY A 175 -13.45 -4.05 -25.23
CA GLY A 175 -12.55 -2.90 -25.34
C GLY A 175 -12.70 -1.81 -24.29
N TRP A 176 -11.76 -0.85 -24.32
CA TRP A 176 -11.66 0.24 -23.36
C TRP A 176 -12.87 1.19 -23.37
N ASP A 177 -13.50 1.43 -24.53
CA ASP A 177 -14.68 2.32 -24.62
C ASP A 177 -15.87 1.74 -23.83
N ALA A 178 -16.17 0.45 -24.05
CA ALA A 178 -17.23 -0.25 -23.33
C ALA A 178 -16.88 -0.41 -21.85
N LEU A 179 -15.63 -0.79 -21.54
CA LEU A 179 -15.17 -0.93 -20.16
C LEU A 179 -15.29 0.40 -19.38
N ARG A 180 -14.89 1.53 -19.98
CA ARG A 180 -14.95 2.86 -19.37
C ARG A 180 -16.38 3.24 -18.97
N LEU A 181 -17.33 3.09 -19.89
CA LEU A 181 -18.73 3.39 -19.62
C LEU A 181 -19.35 2.40 -18.63
N GLY A 182 -19.03 1.11 -18.75
CA GLY A 182 -19.46 0.09 -17.79
C GLY A 182 -18.95 0.34 -16.37
N ARG A 183 -17.70 0.80 -16.21
CA ARG A 183 -17.14 1.20 -14.91
C ARG A 183 -17.85 2.43 -14.36
N TYR A 184 -18.10 3.45 -15.17
CA TYR A 184 -18.87 4.62 -14.77
C TYR A 184 -20.28 4.24 -14.27
N ASP A 185 -21.01 3.42 -15.02
CA ASP A 185 -22.33 2.94 -14.62
C ASP A 185 -22.28 2.15 -13.31
N ARG A 186 -21.25 1.31 -13.14
CA ARG A 186 -21.06 0.52 -11.91
C ARG A 186 -20.74 1.39 -10.70
N LEU A 187 -19.89 2.41 -10.85
CA LEU A 187 -19.56 3.36 -9.78
C LEU A 187 -20.82 4.09 -9.29
N ARG A 188 -21.71 4.51 -10.20
CA ARG A 188 -23.01 5.11 -9.86
C ARG A 188 -23.93 4.13 -9.14
N GLN A 189 -24.05 2.90 -9.64
CA GLN A 189 -24.87 1.86 -8.99
C GLN A 189 -24.41 1.54 -7.57
N LEU A 190 -23.10 1.65 -7.31
CA LEU A 190 -22.51 1.45 -5.98
C LEU A 190 -22.62 2.68 -5.06
N GLY A 191 -22.96 3.85 -5.59
CA GLY A 191 -22.97 5.12 -4.84
C GLY A 191 -21.57 5.67 -4.55
N LEU A 192 -20.54 5.20 -5.25
CA LEU A 192 -19.15 5.62 -5.04
C LEU A 192 -18.86 7.01 -5.61
N ILE A 193 -19.66 7.45 -6.58
CA ILE A 193 -19.60 8.79 -7.15
C ILE A 193 -20.98 9.43 -7.12
N ASP A 194 -21.01 10.76 -7.12
CA ASP A 194 -22.26 11.52 -7.19
C ASP A 194 -23.01 11.23 -8.49
N GLU A 195 -24.32 10.99 -8.41
CA GLU A 195 -25.15 10.64 -9.58
C GLU A 195 -25.25 11.77 -10.62
N SER A 196 -24.96 13.01 -10.23
CA SER A 196 -24.93 14.19 -11.10
C SER A 196 -23.63 14.31 -11.90
N TRP A 197 -22.57 13.60 -11.54
CA TRP A 197 -21.29 13.67 -12.24
C TRP A 197 -21.38 13.00 -13.61
N GLU A 198 -20.94 13.72 -14.63
CA GLU A 198 -20.78 13.17 -15.97
C GLU A 198 -19.46 12.42 -16.09
N CYS A 199 -19.44 11.35 -16.90
CA CYS A 199 -18.18 10.73 -17.29
C CYS A 199 -17.42 11.68 -18.22
N SER A 200 -16.17 12.00 -17.90
CA SER A 200 -15.35 12.85 -18.77
C SER A 200 -15.21 12.21 -20.17
N PRO A 201 -15.02 13.01 -21.23
CA PRO A 201 -14.83 12.47 -22.57
C PRO A 201 -13.63 11.52 -22.63
N ARG A 202 -13.62 10.61 -23.62
CA ARG A 202 -12.41 9.85 -23.96
C ARG A 202 -11.28 10.85 -24.24
N ASP A 203 -10.06 10.52 -23.82
CA ASP A 203 -8.90 11.34 -24.15
C ASP A 203 -8.77 11.45 -25.69
N ASP A 204 -8.63 12.68 -26.22
CA ASP A 204 -8.59 12.92 -27.67
C ASP A 204 -7.40 12.23 -28.36
N ARG A 205 -6.36 11.84 -27.62
CA ARG A 205 -5.22 11.08 -28.13
C ARG A 205 -5.48 9.58 -28.17
N SER A 206 -6.54 9.09 -27.51
CA SER A 206 -6.94 7.69 -27.51
C SER A 206 -7.83 7.37 -28.70
N ILE A 207 -7.45 6.35 -29.46
CA ILE A 207 -8.25 5.86 -30.58
C ILE A 207 -9.56 5.20 -30.08
N PRO A 208 -10.65 5.25 -30.86
CA PRO A 208 -11.82 4.41 -30.61
C PRO A 208 -11.46 2.92 -30.59
N TRP A 209 -12.11 2.12 -29.74
CA TRP A 209 -11.90 0.67 -29.73
C TRP A 209 -12.25 0.03 -31.07
N GLU A 210 -13.28 0.54 -31.76
CA GLU A 210 -13.68 0.03 -33.07
C GLU A 210 -12.52 0.05 -34.09
N ASP A 211 -11.67 1.07 -34.02
CA ASP A 211 -10.50 1.30 -34.87
C ASP A 211 -9.23 0.56 -34.41
N CYS A 212 -9.28 -0.14 -33.26
CA CYS A 212 -8.13 -0.89 -32.76
C CYS A 212 -7.76 -2.05 -33.72
N PRO A 213 -6.52 -2.08 -34.27
CA PRO A 213 -6.10 -3.12 -35.21
C PRO A 213 -5.78 -4.47 -34.54
N HIS A 214 -5.45 -4.47 -33.24
CA HIS A 214 -4.89 -5.63 -32.53
C HIS A 214 -5.69 -6.01 -31.28
N LYS A 215 -7.01 -6.16 -31.42
CA LYS A 215 -7.94 -6.38 -30.30
C LYS A 215 -7.60 -7.57 -29.39
N ASP A 216 -7.16 -8.69 -29.97
CA ASP A 216 -6.75 -9.87 -29.19
C ASP A 216 -5.51 -9.61 -28.32
N TRP A 217 -4.56 -8.84 -28.85
CA TRP A 217 -3.36 -8.45 -28.11
C TRP A 217 -3.69 -7.41 -27.02
N GLU A 218 -4.60 -6.48 -27.31
CA GLU A 218 -5.09 -5.53 -26.30
C GLU A 218 -5.83 -6.19 -25.14
N ASP A 219 -6.67 -7.18 -25.45
CA ASP A 219 -7.28 -8.04 -24.43
C ASP A 219 -6.21 -8.71 -23.57
N ALA A 220 -5.07 -9.13 -24.16
CA ALA A 220 -4.00 -9.80 -23.44
C ALA A 220 -3.31 -8.85 -22.46
N ARG A 221 -3.09 -7.59 -22.89
CA ARG A 221 -2.50 -6.55 -22.05
C ARG A 221 -3.36 -6.26 -20.83
N MET A 222 -4.66 -6.06 -21.04
CA MET A 222 -5.58 -5.81 -19.92
C MET A 222 -5.80 -7.06 -19.04
N ALA A 223 -5.79 -8.26 -19.62
CA ALA A 223 -5.83 -9.52 -18.87
C ALA A 223 -4.59 -9.70 -17.98
N CYS A 224 -3.41 -9.35 -18.48
CA CYS A 224 -2.17 -9.39 -17.69
C CYS A 224 -2.19 -8.35 -16.56
N TYR A 225 -2.65 -7.13 -16.84
CA TYR A 225 -2.84 -6.10 -15.82
C TYR A 225 -3.82 -6.55 -14.73
N ALA A 226 -4.95 -7.16 -15.11
CA ALA A 226 -5.93 -7.72 -14.18
C ALA A 226 -5.35 -8.87 -13.34
N ALA A 227 -4.52 -9.73 -13.95
CA ALA A 227 -3.82 -10.80 -13.25
C ALA A 227 -2.82 -10.27 -12.19
N GLN A 228 -2.12 -9.16 -12.47
CA GLN A 228 -1.27 -8.50 -11.46
C GLN A 228 -2.09 -8.05 -10.24
N ILE A 229 -3.28 -7.48 -10.48
CA ILE A 229 -4.21 -7.08 -9.41
C ILE A 229 -4.75 -8.30 -8.66
N ASP A 230 -5.12 -9.39 -9.34
CA ASP A 230 -5.54 -10.66 -8.71
C ASP A 230 -4.46 -11.19 -7.74
N ILE A 231 -3.21 -11.22 -8.17
CA ILE A 231 -2.10 -11.70 -7.33
C ILE A 231 -1.93 -10.80 -6.10
N MET A 232 -1.98 -9.47 -6.27
CA MET A 232 -1.91 -8.51 -5.17
C MET A 232 -3.05 -8.72 -4.17
N ASP A 233 -4.30 -8.80 -4.65
CA ASP A 233 -5.49 -8.97 -3.81
C ASP A 233 -5.46 -10.30 -3.04
N ARG A 234 -5.09 -11.41 -3.70
CA ARG A 234 -4.89 -12.70 -3.01
C ARG A 234 -3.82 -12.62 -1.93
N GLY A 235 -2.75 -11.88 -2.17
CA GLY A 235 -1.69 -11.64 -1.20
C GLY A 235 -2.15 -10.81 0.00
N ILE A 236 -2.92 -9.74 -0.24
CA ILE A 236 -3.58 -8.97 0.81
C ILE A 236 -4.49 -9.89 1.63
N GLY A 237 -5.26 -10.77 1.00
CA GLY A 237 -6.06 -11.80 1.68
C GLY A 237 -5.23 -12.66 2.64
N ARG A 238 -4.04 -13.13 2.22
CA ARG A 238 -3.12 -13.88 3.09
C ARG A 238 -2.64 -13.06 4.29
N ILE A 239 -2.32 -11.78 4.08
CA ILE A 239 -1.92 -10.86 5.17
C ILE A 239 -3.05 -10.74 6.19
N LEU A 240 -4.29 -10.52 5.73
CA LEU A 240 -5.46 -10.45 6.62
C LEU A 240 -5.70 -11.75 7.39
N ASP A 241 -5.51 -12.90 6.76
CA ASP A 241 -5.61 -14.20 7.43
C ASP A 241 -4.53 -14.37 8.50
N VAL A 242 -3.29 -13.94 8.24
CA VAL A 242 -2.22 -13.97 9.24
C VAL A 242 -2.51 -13.06 10.43
N LEU A 243 -3.08 -11.86 10.20
CA LEU A 243 -3.54 -11.00 11.29
C LEU A 243 -4.61 -11.69 12.15
N ARG A 244 -5.54 -12.42 11.54
CA ARG A 244 -6.60 -13.16 12.26
C ARG A 244 -6.01 -14.32 13.05
N ASP A 245 -5.13 -15.10 12.44
CA ASP A 245 -4.45 -16.23 13.08
C ASP A 245 -3.57 -15.76 14.26
N ALA A 246 -2.97 -14.58 14.15
CA ALA A 246 -2.19 -13.94 15.21
C ALA A 246 -3.07 -13.30 16.30
N GLY A 247 -4.37 -13.12 16.05
CA GLY A 247 -5.29 -12.43 16.97
C GLY A 247 -5.15 -10.90 16.99
N GLU A 248 -4.53 -10.31 15.97
CA GLU A 248 -4.28 -8.86 15.85
C GLU A 248 -5.28 -8.16 14.91
N PHE A 249 -6.03 -8.92 14.10
CA PHE A 249 -6.91 -8.36 13.06
C PHE A 249 -7.92 -7.32 13.57
N ASP A 250 -8.57 -7.59 14.70
CA ASP A 250 -9.62 -6.71 15.22
C ASP A 250 -9.06 -5.37 15.72
N ASP A 251 -7.80 -5.36 16.18
CA ASP A 251 -7.11 -4.19 16.73
C ASP A 251 -6.13 -3.53 15.75
N THR A 252 -6.17 -3.91 14.47
CA THR A 252 -5.31 -3.32 13.43
C THR A 252 -6.10 -2.34 12.57
N LEU A 253 -5.64 -1.09 12.50
CA LEU A 253 -6.09 -0.13 11.47
C LEU A 253 -5.43 -0.48 10.14
N ILE A 254 -6.23 -0.96 9.20
CA ILE A 254 -5.81 -1.32 7.84
C ILE A 254 -6.24 -0.19 6.90
N MET A 255 -5.29 0.38 6.16
CA MET A 255 -5.56 1.37 5.13
C MET A 255 -5.00 0.87 3.79
N PHE A 256 -5.84 0.84 2.77
CA PHE A 256 -5.47 0.50 1.40
C PHE A 256 -5.70 1.70 0.49
N LEU A 257 -4.71 2.00 -0.35
CA LEU A 257 -4.80 3.06 -1.33
C LEU A 257 -3.93 2.79 -2.55
N SER A 258 -4.20 3.51 -3.64
CA SER A 258 -3.28 3.64 -4.77
C SER A 258 -2.50 4.96 -4.67
N ASP A 259 -1.25 4.96 -5.13
CA ASP A 259 -0.32 6.09 -5.01
C ASP A 259 -0.58 7.21 -6.05
N ASN A 260 -1.29 6.91 -7.14
CA ASN A 260 -1.73 7.84 -8.18
C ASN A 260 -2.78 7.18 -9.09
N GLY A 261 -3.31 7.93 -10.05
CA GLY A 261 -4.18 7.39 -11.09
C GLY A 261 -3.53 6.32 -11.98
N GLY A 262 -4.32 5.62 -12.78
CA GLY A 262 -3.81 4.64 -13.75
C GLY A 262 -2.79 5.25 -14.73
N CYS A 263 -1.84 4.46 -15.24
CA CYS A 263 -0.65 4.96 -15.93
C CYS A 263 -0.76 4.95 -17.47
N ALA A 264 -0.78 6.10 -18.12
CA ALA A 264 -0.86 6.17 -19.59
C ALA A 264 0.48 6.14 -20.32
N GLU A 265 1.58 5.79 -19.64
CA GLU A 265 2.91 5.80 -20.25
C GLU A 265 3.00 4.74 -21.34
N LEU A 266 3.34 5.16 -22.56
CA LEU A 266 3.73 4.26 -23.65
C LEU A 266 5.19 3.87 -23.46
N LEU A 267 5.46 2.57 -23.34
CA LEU A 267 6.84 2.07 -23.39
C LEU A 267 7.24 1.94 -24.85
N ARG A 268 7.94 2.97 -25.36
CA ARG A 268 8.44 3.03 -26.74
C ARG A 268 9.71 2.20 -26.91
N GLU A 269 9.76 1.41 -27.97
CA GLU A 269 10.90 0.58 -28.36
C GLU A 269 12.05 1.34 -29.03
N ASP A 270 11.81 2.58 -29.49
CA ASP A 270 12.70 3.31 -30.41
C ASP A 270 13.87 4.07 -29.76
N GLY A 271 13.94 4.10 -28.42
CA GLY A 271 15.07 4.71 -27.69
C GLY A 271 15.17 6.22 -27.84
N GLU A 272 14.14 6.92 -28.32
CA GLU A 272 14.10 8.39 -28.33
C GLU A 272 13.94 8.95 -26.91
N GLU A 273 14.25 10.24 -26.70
CA GLU A 273 14.16 10.92 -25.40
C GLU A 273 12.76 10.71 -24.75
N GLY A 274 12.73 10.10 -23.56
CA GLY A 274 11.51 9.65 -22.89
C GLY A 274 11.15 8.17 -23.09
N SER A 275 11.92 7.42 -23.88
CA SER A 275 11.87 5.96 -23.96
C SER A 275 12.52 5.34 -22.72
N TRP A 276 11.79 4.46 -22.06
CA TRP A 276 12.30 3.67 -20.93
C TRP A 276 13.32 2.61 -21.37
N THR A 277 13.54 2.42 -22.68
CA THR A 277 14.54 1.50 -23.23
C THR A 277 15.96 1.86 -22.81
N GLU A 278 16.29 3.13 -22.59
CA GLU A 278 17.63 3.49 -22.07
C GLU A 278 17.84 3.02 -20.62
N ASN A 279 16.76 2.95 -19.83
CA ASN A 279 16.82 2.57 -18.42
C ASN A 279 16.61 1.07 -18.18
N TYR A 280 15.71 0.45 -18.95
CA TYR A 280 15.21 -0.90 -18.78
C TYR A 280 15.45 -1.80 -20.00
N GLY A 281 16.00 -1.26 -21.08
CA GLY A 281 16.26 -2.01 -22.31
C GLY A 281 17.36 -3.03 -22.13
N ALA A 282 17.12 -4.21 -22.69
CA ALA A 282 18.09 -5.30 -22.75
C ALA A 282 18.66 -5.77 -21.40
N LEU A 283 17.91 -5.59 -20.30
CA LEU A 283 18.28 -6.15 -19.01
C LEU A 283 18.27 -7.69 -19.08
N PRO A 284 19.32 -8.37 -18.59
CA PRO A 284 19.34 -9.83 -18.54
C PRO A 284 18.36 -10.35 -17.48
N CYS A 285 17.52 -11.30 -17.88
CA CYS A 285 16.71 -12.10 -16.95
C CYS A 285 17.59 -13.16 -16.27
N SER A 286 17.11 -13.75 -15.18
CA SER A 286 17.78 -14.84 -14.44
C SER A 286 18.24 -16.03 -15.30
N ASP A 287 17.54 -16.32 -16.39
CA ASP A 287 17.87 -17.42 -17.32
C ASP A 287 18.77 -17.00 -18.50
N GLY A 288 19.24 -15.76 -18.50
CA GLY A 288 20.08 -15.20 -19.56
C GLY A 288 19.31 -14.74 -20.80
N THR A 289 17.97 -14.81 -20.81
CA THR A 289 17.18 -14.09 -21.81
C THR A 289 17.30 -12.58 -21.62
N ILE A 290 17.00 -11.83 -22.68
CA ILE A 290 17.15 -10.38 -22.70
C ILE A 290 15.76 -9.77 -22.79
N THR A 291 15.49 -8.83 -21.89
CA THR A 291 14.21 -8.13 -21.83
C THR A 291 13.97 -7.28 -23.09
N GLU A 292 12.80 -7.44 -23.72
CA GLU A 292 12.31 -6.63 -24.84
C GLU A 292 11.36 -5.54 -24.33
N VAL A 293 11.83 -4.29 -24.37
CA VAL A 293 11.01 -3.10 -24.06
C VAL A 293 10.23 -2.68 -25.29
N GLY A 294 8.91 -2.50 -25.13
CA GLY A 294 8.07 -2.01 -26.21
C GLY A 294 6.66 -2.53 -26.15
N ASN A 295 5.68 -1.66 -26.42
CA ASN A 295 4.30 -2.08 -26.68
C ASN A 295 4.16 -2.62 -28.12
N THR A 296 4.87 -3.71 -28.42
CA THR A 296 4.98 -4.29 -29.78
C THR A 296 3.85 -5.29 -30.06
N PRO A 297 2.92 -5.00 -31.00
CA PRO A 297 1.89 -5.97 -31.38
C PRO A 297 2.50 -7.28 -31.88
N GLY A 298 2.01 -8.40 -31.34
CA GLY A 298 2.49 -9.75 -31.67
C GLY A 298 3.46 -10.33 -30.64
N VAL A 299 4.01 -9.52 -29.74
CA VAL A 299 4.69 -9.98 -28.53
C VAL A 299 3.65 -9.98 -27.40
N MET A 300 3.34 -11.14 -26.82
CA MET A 300 2.29 -11.26 -25.80
C MET A 300 2.83 -10.85 -24.42
N PRO A 301 2.05 -10.13 -23.60
CA PRO A 301 2.48 -9.70 -22.26
C PRO A 301 2.53 -10.88 -21.28
N GLY A 302 3.16 -10.66 -20.13
CA GLY A 302 3.14 -11.56 -18.98
C GLY A 302 4.46 -12.30 -18.74
N GLY A 303 5.21 -12.58 -19.80
CA GLY A 303 6.53 -13.22 -19.73
C GLY A 303 7.62 -12.28 -19.20
N LYS A 304 8.62 -12.85 -18.52
CA LYS A 304 9.75 -12.11 -17.93
C LYS A 304 10.65 -11.43 -18.96
N GLU A 305 10.60 -11.91 -20.20
CA GLU A 305 11.31 -11.38 -21.36
C GLU A 305 10.65 -10.14 -21.96
N THR A 306 9.47 -9.74 -21.49
CA THR A 306 8.72 -8.60 -22.05
C THR A 306 8.76 -7.41 -21.11
N PHE A 307 8.66 -6.18 -21.63
CA PHE A 307 8.58 -5.00 -20.77
C PHE A 307 7.63 -3.98 -21.39
N MET A 308 6.35 -4.13 -21.02
CA MET A 308 5.20 -3.48 -21.65
C MET A 308 4.35 -2.71 -20.63
N SER A 309 3.61 -1.72 -21.12
CA SER A 309 2.52 -1.06 -20.39
C SER A 309 1.17 -1.35 -21.06
N TYR A 310 0.09 -1.07 -20.33
CA TYR A 310 -1.27 -1.05 -20.89
C TYR A 310 -1.64 0.25 -21.61
N ASP A 311 -0.77 1.28 -21.59
CA ASP A 311 -0.88 2.48 -22.41
C ASP A 311 -2.16 3.34 -22.18
N LEU A 312 -2.23 4.45 -22.91
CA LEU A 312 -3.24 5.48 -22.84
C LEU A 312 -4.71 5.00 -22.88
N PRO A 313 -5.14 4.11 -23.80
CA PRO A 313 -6.56 3.76 -23.87
C PRO A 313 -7.06 3.03 -22.63
N TRP A 314 -6.28 2.07 -22.12
CA TRP A 314 -6.61 1.34 -20.90
C TRP A 314 -6.46 2.21 -19.64
N ALA A 315 -5.48 3.12 -19.60
CA ALA A 315 -5.37 4.11 -18.54
C ALA A 315 -6.57 5.06 -18.52
N ASN A 316 -7.04 5.53 -19.69
CA ASN A 316 -8.26 6.33 -19.76
C ASN A 316 -9.47 5.53 -19.24
N ALA A 317 -9.64 4.26 -19.62
CA ALA A 317 -10.72 3.42 -19.07
C ALA A 317 -10.63 3.22 -17.55
N SER A 318 -9.42 3.04 -17.02
CA SER A 318 -9.17 2.77 -15.59
C SER A 318 -9.46 3.97 -14.68
N ASN A 319 -9.35 5.19 -15.20
CA ASN A 319 -9.56 6.42 -14.44
C ASN A 319 -10.98 7.00 -14.59
N ALA A 320 -11.94 6.24 -15.12
CA ALA A 320 -13.33 6.69 -15.19
C ALA A 320 -13.90 6.97 -13.78
N PRO A 321 -14.71 8.04 -13.58
CA PRO A 321 -15.19 9.00 -14.58
C PRO A 321 -14.22 10.16 -14.84
N PHE A 322 -13.11 10.21 -14.13
CA PHE A 322 -12.22 11.35 -14.08
C PHE A 322 -11.39 11.55 -15.35
N ARG A 323 -10.89 12.78 -15.49
CA ARG A 323 -10.09 13.22 -16.62
C ARG A 323 -8.61 12.96 -16.34
N LEU A 324 -7.90 12.47 -17.35
CA LEU A 324 -6.46 12.15 -17.32
C LEU A 324 -6.11 11.03 -16.32
N PHE A 325 -4.85 10.98 -15.88
CA PHE A 325 -4.18 9.82 -15.29
C PHE A 325 -2.91 10.25 -14.52
N LYS A 326 -2.12 9.30 -14.02
CA LYS A 326 -0.78 9.50 -13.40
C LYS A 326 0.01 10.61 -14.08
N SER A 327 0.61 11.51 -13.29
CA SER A 327 1.40 12.70 -13.70
C SER A 327 0.62 13.97 -14.03
N TRP A 328 -0.72 13.95 -13.97
CA TRP A 328 -1.55 15.15 -14.10
C TRP A 328 -2.23 15.51 -12.79
N VAL A 329 -2.45 16.81 -12.56
CA VAL A 329 -3.17 17.35 -11.39
C VAL A 329 -4.70 17.31 -11.53
N HIS A 330 -5.21 16.68 -12.58
CA HIS A 330 -6.65 16.43 -12.71
C HIS A 330 -7.01 15.23 -11.83
N GLU A 331 -8.29 15.05 -11.52
CA GLU A 331 -8.80 14.02 -10.62
C GLU A 331 -8.42 12.61 -11.10
N GLY A 332 -8.27 12.39 -12.41
CA GLY A 332 -7.81 11.09 -12.91
C GLY A 332 -6.35 10.78 -12.55
N GLY A 333 -5.55 11.78 -12.17
CA GLY A 333 -4.18 11.58 -11.67
C GLY A 333 -4.05 11.60 -10.15
N ILE A 334 -4.97 12.25 -9.43
CA ILE A 334 -4.84 12.50 -7.97
C ILE A 334 -5.98 11.94 -7.11
N ALA A 335 -7.11 11.54 -7.67
CA ALA A 335 -8.21 10.92 -6.93
C ALA A 335 -8.09 9.39 -7.02
N THR A 336 -7.54 8.78 -5.97
CA THR A 336 -7.29 7.33 -5.89
C THR A 336 -8.26 6.63 -4.96
N PRO A 337 -8.52 5.32 -5.15
CA PRO A 337 -9.33 4.56 -4.20
C PRO A 337 -8.65 4.53 -2.83
N PHE A 338 -9.44 4.70 -1.78
CA PHE A 338 -9.01 4.56 -0.38
C PHE A 338 -10.03 3.72 0.39
N VAL A 339 -9.55 2.78 1.20
CA VAL A 339 -10.36 1.97 2.11
C VAL A 339 -9.68 1.92 3.47
N ALA A 340 -10.41 2.23 4.53
CA ALA A 340 -9.99 2.02 5.91
C ALA A 340 -10.85 0.93 6.57
N HIS A 341 -10.22 0.06 7.36
CA HIS A 341 -10.89 -1.01 8.09
C HIS A 341 -10.20 -1.24 9.44
N TRP A 342 -10.97 -1.15 10.53
CA TRP A 342 -10.48 -1.36 11.88
C TRP A 342 -11.64 -1.79 12.80
N PRO A 343 -11.84 -3.11 13.05
CA PRO A 343 -13.03 -3.61 13.73
C PRO A 343 -13.26 -3.03 15.13
N ASN A 344 -12.19 -2.82 15.91
CA ASN A 344 -12.30 -2.29 17.27
C ASN A 344 -12.35 -0.75 17.33
N GLY A 345 -11.85 -0.04 16.32
CA GLY A 345 -11.77 1.43 16.34
C GLY A 345 -12.75 2.16 15.44
N ILE A 346 -13.26 1.51 14.39
CA ILE A 346 -14.32 2.06 13.52
C ILE A 346 -15.68 1.52 14.00
N ASN A 347 -16.44 2.37 14.68
CA ASN A 347 -17.75 2.06 15.22
C ASN A 347 -18.84 2.81 14.43
N ILE A 348 -19.37 2.15 13.41
CA ILE A 348 -20.38 2.71 12.53
C ILE A 348 -21.78 2.25 12.99
N SER A 349 -22.66 3.19 13.37
CA SER A 349 -24.08 2.89 13.63
C SER A 349 -24.80 2.54 12.32
N ARG A 350 -25.61 1.48 12.31
CA ARG A 350 -26.45 1.12 11.14
C ARG A 350 -27.74 1.94 11.03
N ASP A 351 -28.14 2.59 12.11
CA ASP A 351 -29.49 3.13 12.25
C ASP A 351 -29.67 4.55 11.70
N ASP A 352 -28.62 5.15 11.13
CA ASP A 352 -28.67 6.49 10.55
C ASP A 352 -28.64 6.45 9.02
N GLU A 353 -29.79 6.70 8.39
CA GLU A 353 -29.88 6.97 6.94
C GLU A 353 -29.10 8.26 6.54
N ARG A 354 -28.75 9.08 7.54
CA ARG A 354 -27.82 10.21 7.50
C ARG A 354 -27.16 10.31 8.87
N SER A 355 -25.89 9.94 8.94
CA SER A 355 -25.11 10.04 10.16
C SER A 355 -24.43 11.39 10.30
N ASP A 356 -24.18 11.78 11.55
CA ASP A 356 -23.49 13.04 11.89
C ASP A 356 -22.05 13.11 11.35
N ASP A 357 -21.48 11.98 10.89
CA ASP A 357 -20.14 11.88 10.28
C ASP A 357 -20.12 12.14 8.75
N GLY A 358 -21.27 12.44 8.14
CA GLY A 358 -21.39 12.77 6.71
C GLY A 358 -21.24 11.59 5.74
N GLY A 359 -21.15 10.34 6.22
CA GLY A 359 -21.07 9.15 5.38
C GLY A 359 -22.43 8.66 4.84
N VAL A 360 -22.39 7.88 3.77
CA VAL A 360 -23.57 7.17 3.22
C VAL A 360 -23.36 5.65 3.26
N ASP A 361 -24.42 4.88 3.52
CA ASP A 361 -24.34 3.41 3.60
C ASP A 361 -23.91 2.78 2.27
N PHE A 362 -22.93 1.88 2.33
CA PHE A 362 -22.40 1.20 1.16
C PHE A 362 -23.42 0.20 0.59
N ARG A 363 -23.97 0.51 -0.59
CA ARG A 363 -25.06 -0.26 -1.23
C ARG A 363 -24.62 -1.58 -1.88
N GLY A 364 -23.34 -1.97 -1.77
CA GLY A 364 -22.68 -2.92 -2.67
C GLY A 364 -22.54 -4.38 -2.26
N GLY A 365 -22.99 -4.85 -1.08
CA GLY A 365 -22.73 -6.24 -0.68
C GLY A 365 -23.48 -6.76 0.54
N ALA A 366 -23.61 -8.10 0.61
CA ALA A 366 -24.47 -8.85 1.51
C ALA A 366 -24.29 -8.56 3.02
N ARG A 367 -25.36 -8.87 3.77
CA ARG A 367 -25.57 -8.81 5.23
C ARG A 367 -24.42 -9.35 6.11
N GLN A 368 -23.22 -8.77 6.05
CA GLN A 368 -22.16 -9.01 7.02
C GLN A 368 -22.42 -8.10 8.22
N ALA A 369 -22.35 -8.64 9.43
CA ALA A 369 -22.49 -7.84 10.65
C ALA A 369 -21.34 -6.82 10.69
N GLY A 370 -21.64 -5.52 10.62
CA GLY A 370 -20.64 -4.45 10.55
C GLY A 370 -21.11 -3.20 9.83
N GLY A 371 -21.61 -3.32 8.59
CA GLY A 371 -21.92 -2.14 7.75
C GLY A 371 -20.65 -1.38 7.31
N GLY A 372 -20.68 -0.72 6.16
CA GLY A 372 -19.57 0.11 5.68
C GLY A 372 -20.11 1.44 5.18
N ARG A 373 -19.33 2.51 5.33
CA ARG A 373 -19.71 3.86 4.87
C ARG A 373 -18.84 4.31 3.70
N ILE A 374 -19.44 5.08 2.81
CA ILE A 374 -18.75 5.86 1.77
C ILE A 374 -18.72 7.29 2.28
N HIS A 375 -17.53 7.87 2.37
CA HIS A 375 -17.34 9.30 2.59
C HIS A 375 -16.87 9.95 1.28
N HIS A 376 -17.50 11.06 0.92
CA HIS A 376 -17.13 11.86 -0.25
C HIS A 376 -16.30 13.10 0.10
N SER A 377 -15.98 13.28 1.39
CA SER A 377 -15.08 14.33 1.86
C SER A 377 -13.71 14.15 1.20
N PRO A 378 -13.13 15.21 0.63
CA PRO A 378 -11.79 15.14 0.08
C PRO A 378 -10.77 15.01 1.21
N TRP A 379 -9.92 14.00 1.13
CA TRP A 379 -8.71 13.85 1.93
C TRP A 379 -7.51 13.75 1.02
N ILE A 380 -6.36 14.19 1.52
CA ILE A 380 -5.08 14.13 0.81
C ILE A 380 -4.13 13.19 1.56
N VAL A 381 -3.14 12.64 0.86
CA VAL A 381 -2.24 11.60 1.41
C VAL A 381 -1.55 12.02 2.73
N MET A 382 -1.37 13.33 2.96
CA MET A 382 -0.77 13.86 4.18
C MET A 382 -1.65 13.63 5.42
N ASP A 383 -2.96 13.52 5.24
CA ASP A 383 -3.94 13.29 6.31
C ASP A 383 -3.80 11.89 6.94
N ILE A 384 -3.22 10.94 6.18
CA ILE A 384 -2.95 9.58 6.67
C ILE A 384 -1.94 9.62 7.82
N VAL A 385 -0.87 10.40 7.68
CA VAL A 385 0.15 10.53 8.72
C VAL A 385 -0.45 11.21 9.95
N ALA A 386 -1.22 12.29 9.77
CA ALA A 386 -1.91 12.95 10.87
C ALA A 386 -2.86 12.00 11.61
N THR A 387 -3.59 11.17 10.87
CA THR A 387 -4.50 10.16 11.43
C THR A 387 -3.76 9.05 12.17
N ILE A 388 -2.60 8.61 11.71
CA ILE A 388 -1.76 7.65 12.45
C ILE A 388 -1.35 8.24 13.80
N TYR A 389 -0.92 9.50 13.85
CA TYR A 389 -0.54 10.14 15.12
C TYR A 389 -1.71 10.25 16.09
N ASP A 390 -2.88 10.71 15.60
CA ASP A 390 -4.10 10.85 16.41
C ASP A 390 -4.56 9.50 16.98
N VAL A 391 -4.70 8.47 16.13
CA VAL A 391 -5.10 7.12 16.53
C VAL A 391 -4.11 6.48 17.50
N CYS A 392 -2.80 6.74 17.34
CA CYS A 392 -1.78 6.24 18.27
C CYS A 392 -1.77 7.00 19.60
N GLY A 393 -2.43 8.14 19.72
CA GLY A 393 -2.33 9.04 20.87
C GLY A 393 -0.92 9.60 21.06
N VAL A 394 -0.20 9.86 19.96
CA VAL A 394 1.19 10.35 19.96
C VAL A 394 1.25 11.73 19.34
N GLU A 395 1.91 12.68 20.01
CA GLU A 395 2.15 14.00 19.46
C GLU A 395 3.23 13.96 18.36
N TYR A 396 2.97 14.64 17.25
CA TYR A 396 3.99 14.86 16.22
C TYR A 396 5.12 15.72 16.81
N PRO A 397 6.37 15.24 16.81
CA PRO A 397 7.45 15.99 17.43
C PRO A 397 7.85 17.19 16.57
N SER A 398 8.15 18.33 17.20
CA SER A 398 8.72 19.48 16.47
C SER A 398 10.20 19.30 16.12
N ARG A 399 10.87 18.29 16.70
CA ARG A 399 12.28 18.00 16.51
C ARG A 399 12.57 16.50 16.53
N LEU A 400 13.53 16.06 15.72
CA LEU A 400 14.11 14.72 15.77
C LEU A 400 15.63 14.83 15.96
N GLY A 401 16.10 14.55 17.17
CA GLY A 401 17.47 14.88 17.58
C GLY A 401 17.75 16.39 17.44
N ASP A 402 18.78 16.74 16.68
CA ASP A 402 19.14 18.13 16.42
C ASP A 402 18.39 18.77 15.25
N ARG A 403 17.59 18.00 14.50
CA ARG A 403 16.83 18.47 13.35
C ARG A 403 15.48 19.04 13.76
N GLU A 404 15.17 20.25 13.32
CA GLU A 404 13.82 20.81 13.37
C GLU A 404 12.97 20.20 12.25
N LEU A 405 11.77 19.72 12.59
CA LEU A 405 10.85 19.12 11.63
C LEU A 405 9.93 20.18 11.04
N ALA A 406 9.53 19.97 9.79
CA ALA A 406 8.44 20.76 9.21
C ALA A 406 7.15 20.47 9.99
N PRO A 407 6.23 21.44 10.11
CA PRO A 407 4.92 21.18 10.72
C PRO A 407 4.20 20.02 10.02
N LEU A 408 3.39 19.29 10.77
CA LEU A 408 2.46 18.32 10.21
C LEU A 408 1.42 19.06 9.36
N GLU A 409 1.40 18.82 8.06
CA GLU A 409 0.55 19.58 7.10
C GLU A 409 -0.84 18.96 6.90
N GLY A 410 -1.02 17.68 7.21
CA GLY A 410 -2.31 16.97 7.08
C GLY A 410 -3.21 17.15 8.31
N GLU A 411 -4.50 16.93 8.12
CA GLU A 411 -5.51 16.94 9.18
C GLU A 411 -6.04 15.52 9.41
N SER A 412 -6.23 15.13 10.67
CA SER A 412 -6.73 13.78 10.93
C SER A 412 -8.19 13.63 10.51
N PHE A 413 -8.51 12.53 9.85
CA PHE A 413 -9.88 12.11 9.57
C PHE A 413 -10.44 11.10 10.58
N ALA A 414 -9.77 10.87 11.72
CA ALA A 414 -10.22 9.89 12.72
C ALA A 414 -11.62 10.19 13.28
N SER A 415 -12.10 11.42 13.16
CA SER A 415 -13.47 11.83 13.50
C SER A 415 -14.54 11.00 12.79
N VAL A 416 -14.27 10.47 11.58
CA VAL A 416 -15.22 9.63 10.84
C VAL A 416 -15.27 8.18 11.32
N PHE A 417 -14.40 7.78 12.24
CA PHE A 417 -14.37 6.41 12.76
C PHE A 417 -15.50 6.14 13.78
N GLY A 418 -16.21 7.16 14.29
CA GLY A 418 -17.39 6.97 15.15
C GLY A 418 -17.11 6.35 16.54
N GLY A 419 -15.85 6.18 16.93
CA GLY A 419 -15.44 5.72 18.26
C GLY A 419 -15.41 6.86 19.30
N PRO A 420 -15.36 6.55 20.62
CA PRO A 420 -15.25 7.55 21.69
C PRO A 420 -13.91 8.31 21.73
N GLY A 421 -13.09 8.25 20.67
CA GLY A 421 -11.73 8.79 20.60
C GLY A 421 -11.59 10.12 19.86
N GLY A 422 -12.64 10.61 19.17
CA GLY A 422 -12.64 11.98 18.67
C GLY A 422 -12.91 12.94 19.83
N GLY A 423 -11.85 13.49 20.45
CA GLY A 423 -12.03 14.58 21.41
C GLY A 423 -12.82 15.74 20.79
N PRO A 424 -13.66 16.45 21.57
CA PRO A 424 -14.41 17.58 21.06
C PRO A 424 -13.43 18.68 20.67
N GLY A 425 -13.26 18.93 19.37
CA GLY A 425 -12.62 20.13 18.88
C GLY A 425 -13.57 21.30 19.04
N ASP A 426 -13.43 22.02 20.16
CA ASP A 426 -13.89 23.39 20.43
C ASP A 426 -15.14 23.88 19.65
N ASP A 427 -16.32 23.54 20.17
CA ASP A 427 -17.49 24.42 20.05
C ASP A 427 -17.21 25.69 20.87
N ASP A 428 -16.47 26.64 20.29
CA ASP A 428 -16.48 28.03 20.76
C ASP A 428 -17.81 28.65 20.31
N ASP A 429 -18.85 28.42 21.12
CA ASP A 429 -20.07 29.23 21.19
C ASP A 429 -19.69 30.67 21.61
N GLY A 430 -19.02 31.37 20.71
CA GLY A 430 -18.77 32.80 20.78
C GLY A 430 -19.94 33.55 20.15
N ASP A 431 -20.94 33.88 20.97
CA ASP A 431 -21.93 34.92 20.70
C ASP A 431 -21.21 36.19 20.19
N GLY A 432 -21.25 36.41 18.86
CA GLY A 432 -20.53 37.46 18.15
C GLY A 432 -21.42 38.16 17.13
N ASP A 433 -22.37 38.93 17.67
CA ASP A 433 -23.10 40.06 17.08
C ASP A 433 -22.96 40.30 15.56
N GLY A 434 -24.08 40.11 14.85
CA GLY A 434 -24.19 40.36 13.42
C GLY A 434 -23.86 41.81 13.06
N ARG A 435 -22.96 41.97 12.09
CA ARG A 435 -22.92 43.15 11.24
C ARG A 435 -22.98 42.75 9.79
N ALA A 436 -24.18 42.94 9.24
CA ALA A 436 -24.40 43.08 7.81
C ALA A 436 -23.46 44.16 7.25
N ILE A 437 -22.76 43.83 6.17
CA ILE A 437 -22.21 44.82 5.26
C ILE A 437 -22.97 44.64 3.95
N ASP A 438 -24.08 45.36 3.85
CA ASP A 438 -24.57 45.86 2.57
C ASP A 438 -23.56 46.90 2.09
N GLY A 439 -23.11 46.75 0.86
CA GLY A 439 -22.19 47.67 0.20
C GLY A 439 -22.35 47.55 -1.30
N GLU A 440 -23.38 48.23 -1.82
CA GLU A 440 -23.52 48.62 -3.22
C GLU A 440 -22.22 49.30 -3.70
N ASP A 441 -21.73 48.94 -4.89
CA ASP A 441 -20.86 49.81 -5.66
C ASP A 441 -21.37 49.85 -7.11
N ASP A 442 -22.20 50.86 -7.36
CA ASP A 442 -22.48 51.43 -8.69
C ASP A 442 -21.37 52.45 -9.04
N VAL A 443 -20.65 52.15 -10.13
CA VAL A 443 -20.30 53.02 -11.27
C VAL A 443 -19.42 54.30 -11.11
N ASP A 444 -18.54 54.44 -12.13
CA ASP A 444 -17.83 55.62 -12.70
C ASP A 444 -16.47 56.05 -12.11
N ASN A 445 -15.37 55.71 -12.82
CA ASN A 445 -14.79 56.54 -13.90
C ASN A 445 -13.68 55.79 -14.67
#